data_AF-A0A1X0P055-F1
#
_entry.id   AF-A0A1X0P055-F1
#
_cell.length_a   1.000
_cell.length_b   1.000
_cell.length_c   1.000
_cell.angle_alpha   90.00
_cell.angle_beta   90.00
_cell.angle_gamma   90.00
#
_symmetry.space_group_name_H-M   'P 1'
#
loop_
_entity.id
_entity.type
_entity.pdbx_description
1 polymer ?
#
loop_
_entity_poly.entity_id
_entity_poly.type
_entity_poly.pdbx_seq_one_letter_code
_entity_poly.pdbx_strand_id
1 'polypeptide(L)'
;MNKTPHSLLFLWRRPLLLLLLLFLCCASVCVAQKDGGDAPSTGVVRELPRKGQSGMQAYTVATQENEKWEPIRIKAFTRDLEDKSKYCTEVNQKIVSFFGNVVKCFEADDLNDERHREYINEIIPAAIKLHEERLRVQPHKGKIIVPELEGDYCENFTVPEEHRTEGVDADFVFYVAAVPWHYTFGLTCATEESSGRPIVGVMNFIPSLYGGLRLNVRRAAHEMAHALGFNVIDMGEKNMLSHVIIRGNNRTVVSSELTKKKAQEHYDCPDLEGVELTLRDEAHWLQRVAKDELMAAPRESGAGYYTALTMSTFEGLGYYRANWGMEEPMSWGHKGGCNFLKETCTENEKHYSEQFCNDTTALRCTSDRTAYGMWYRGQQREYQGPNDVCHVIGSFVKGNDNVKTYTYCTGAETNALPGSLMGPDSWCLDGEGLQVQNAGESVESLSGVCARVSCDERRRTVSVQYKGSDTFKECPEGTSIDVESSAFQSGGKIKCPKYDEVCTIALNGSSLVPFVNPHQPSAVGATLINGKDNANTNDPSKYPGVVNQAQINNMQNSTGILTELAKDNAFSAVYSFPIMIVTMVLAVVLSC
;
A
#
# COMPACT_ATOMS: atom_id res chain seq x y z
N MET A 1 -2.57 -26.31 -84.10
CA MET A 1 -3.62 -27.28 -83.70
C MET A 1 -3.40 -27.64 -82.24
N ASN A 2 -4.47 -27.65 -81.43
CA ASN A 2 -4.71 -28.37 -80.15
C ASN A 2 -3.57 -28.69 -79.14
N LYS A 3 -3.76 -28.64 -77.81
CA LYS A 3 -4.81 -28.06 -76.93
C LYS A 3 -4.31 -28.14 -75.47
N THR A 4 -4.68 -27.14 -74.65
CA THR A 4 -4.89 -27.09 -73.17
C THR A 4 -4.36 -28.20 -72.21
N PRO A 5 -3.83 -27.84 -71.02
CA PRO A 5 -3.45 -28.78 -69.95
C PRO A 5 -4.57 -29.07 -68.92
N HIS A 6 -4.62 -30.31 -68.39
CA HIS A 6 -5.27 -30.78 -67.14
C HIS A 6 -4.98 -32.30 -66.92
N SER A 7 -5.06 -32.95 -65.75
CA SER A 7 -4.83 -32.56 -64.33
C SER A 7 -4.93 -33.79 -63.40
N LEU A 8 -4.16 -33.79 -62.29
CA LEU A 8 -4.38 -34.50 -61.01
C LEU A 8 -4.33 -36.05 -60.88
N LEU A 9 -3.88 -36.47 -59.68
CA LEU A 9 -4.05 -37.77 -58.97
C LEU A 9 -3.28 -39.02 -59.44
N PHE A 10 -2.28 -39.44 -58.65
CA PHE A 10 -2.44 -40.61 -57.76
C PHE A 10 -1.39 -40.60 -56.62
N LEU A 11 -1.89 -40.62 -55.38
CA LEU A 11 -1.10 -40.84 -54.15
C LEU A 11 -0.85 -42.35 -53.94
N TRP A 12 0.13 -42.67 -53.08
CA TRP A 12 0.23 -43.82 -52.13
C TRP A 12 1.63 -44.46 -52.10
N ARG A 13 2.55 -43.96 -51.25
CA ARG A 13 3.67 -44.74 -50.63
C ARG A 13 4.57 -43.98 -49.64
N ARG A 14 4.05 -43.08 -48.78
CA ARG A 14 4.85 -42.42 -47.71
C ARG A 14 4.13 -42.20 -46.36
N PRO A 15 3.75 -43.26 -45.62
CA PRO A 15 3.58 -43.13 -44.16
C PRO A 15 4.43 -44.12 -43.32
N LEU A 16 5.13 -45.08 -43.95
CA LEU A 16 5.84 -46.15 -43.20
C LEU A 16 7.26 -45.78 -42.72
N LEU A 17 7.86 -44.68 -43.21
CA LEU A 17 9.26 -44.32 -42.91
C LEU A 17 9.42 -43.40 -41.69
N LEU A 18 8.38 -42.64 -41.32
CA LEU A 18 8.43 -41.67 -40.21
C LEU A 18 8.14 -42.31 -38.84
N LEU A 19 7.39 -43.41 -38.80
CA LEU A 19 7.12 -44.19 -37.59
C LEU A 19 8.32 -45.01 -37.09
N LEU A 20 9.36 -45.19 -37.92
CA LEU A 20 10.54 -46.01 -37.60
C LEU A 20 11.72 -45.21 -37.01
N LEU A 21 11.67 -43.87 -37.09
CA LEU A 21 12.70 -42.98 -36.54
C LEU A 21 12.41 -42.51 -35.09
N LEU A 22 11.17 -42.63 -34.63
CA LEU A 22 10.74 -42.16 -33.29
C LEU A 22 10.95 -43.19 -32.17
N PHE A 23 11.39 -44.42 -32.47
CA PHE A 23 11.52 -45.51 -31.49
C PHE A 23 12.97 -45.89 -31.11
N LEU A 24 13.99 -45.14 -31.58
CA LEU A 24 15.40 -45.52 -31.47
C LEU A 24 16.31 -44.58 -30.66
N CYS A 25 15.75 -43.64 -29.87
CA CYS A 25 16.56 -42.74 -29.01
C CYS A 25 16.21 -42.77 -27.51
N CYS A 26 15.29 -43.63 -27.07
CA CYS A 26 14.87 -43.74 -25.67
C CYS A 26 15.09 -45.15 -25.07
N ALA A 27 16.32 -45.68 -25.10
CA ALA A 27 16.76 -46.80 -24.25
C ALA A 27 18.29 -47.04 -24.33
N SER A 28 19.10 -46.30 -23.57
CA SER A 28 20.47 -46.72 -23.17
C SER A 28 20.95 -45.85 -22.00
N VAL A 29 20.89 -46.41 -20.79
CA VAL A 29 21.32 -45.77 -19.54
C VAL A 29 22.78 -46.16 -19.24
N CYS A 30 23.56 -45.16 -18.82
CA CYS A 30 24.82 -45.15 -18.05
C CYS A 30 25.70 -46.41 -17.93
N VAL A 31 27.02 -46.24 -18.12
CA VAL A 31 28.06 -46.27 -17.05
C VAL A 31 29.46 -46.27 -17.68
N ALA A 32 30.29 -45.28 -17.33
CA ALA A 32 31.74 -45.37 -17.05
C ALA A 32 32.38 -43.97 -17.10
N GLN A 33 33.34 -43.71 -16.21
CA GLN A 33 33.86 -42.37 -15.89
C GLN A 33 35.37 -42.29 -16.14
N LYS A 34 35.84 -41.26 -16.86
CA LYS A 34 37.21 -40.72 -16.68
C LYS A 34 37.46 -39.32 -17.26
N ASP A 35 37.75 -38.40 -16.35
CA ASP A 35 38.70 -37.27 -16.37
C ASP A 35 38.93 -36.47 -17.67
N GLY A 36 38.59 -35.17 -17.64
CA GLY A 36 38.99 -34.17 -18.65
C GLY A 36 37.99 -33.01 -18.73
N GLY A 37 38.22 -31.94 -17.96
CA GLY A 37 37.28 -30.82 -17.87
C GLY A 37 37.67 -29.60 -18.70
N ASP A 38 36.66 -28.93 -19.25
CA ASP A 38 36.70 -27.52 -19.68
C ASP A 38 35.49 -26.81 -19.06
N ALA A 39 35.73 -26.06 -17.99
CA ALA A 39 34.77 -25.13 -17.41
C ALA A 39 35.20 -23.70 -17.76
N PRO A 40 34.26 -22.77 -18.04
CA PRO A 40 34.63 -21.38 -18.30
C PRO A 40 35.34 -20.80 -17.08
N SER A 41 36.57 -20.32 -17.30
CA SER A 41 37.44 -19.79 -16.24
C SER A 41 36.84 -18.54 -15.60
N THR A 42 36.16 -18.70 -14.46
CA THR A 42 35.85 -17.62 -13.55
C THR A 42 37.13 -17.19 -12.84
N GLY A 43 37.83 -16.22 -13.43
CA GLY A 43 39.02 -15.62 -12.84
C GLY A 43 38.71 -14.92 -11.52
N VAL A 44 38.86 -15.63 -10.39
CA VAL A 44 38.74 -15.06 -9.04
C VAL A 44 39.95 -14.16 -8.78
N VAL A 45 39.82 -12.87 -9.12
CA VAL A 45 40.80 -11.86 -8.73
C VAL A 45 40.64 -11.56 -7.24
N ARG A 46 41.49 -12.18 -6.42
CA ARG A 46 41.62 -11.86 -5.00
C ARG A 46 42.58 -10.67 -4.84
N GLU A 47 42.04 -9.47 -4.71
CA GLU A 47 42.87 -8.36 -4.21
C GLU A 47 43.30 -8.63 -2.76
N LEU A 48 44.57 -8.39 -2.47
CA LEU A 48 45.08 -8.41 -1.11
C LEU A 48 44.70 -7.09 -0.42
N PRO A 49 44.05 -7.11 0.76
CA PRO A 49 43.62 -5.88 1.41
C PRO A 49 44.82 -5.01 1.76
N ARG A 50 44.81 -3.76 1.28
CA ARG A 50 45.73 -2.74 1.78
C ARG A 50 45.41 -2.48 3.25
N LYS A 51 46.47 -2.25 4.03
CA LYS A 51 46.48 -2.25 5.50
C LYS A 51 45.41 -1.29 6.07
N GLY A 52 44.28 -1.82 6.56
CA GLY A 52 43.24 -1.02 7.25
C GLY A 52 41.77 -1.39 7.01
N GLN A 53 41.42 -2.29 6.07
CA GLN A 53 40.02 -2.64 5.79
C GLN A 53 39.62 -4.03 6.32
N SER A 54 38.39 -4.13 6.86
CA SER A 54 37.76 -5.38 7.31
C SER A 54 37.18 -6.17 6.14
N GLY A 55 37.48 -7.47 6.05
CA GLY A 55 37.19 -8.30 4.88
C GLY A 55 35.78 -8.90 4.85
N MET A 56 34.74 -8.07 4.71
CA MET A 56 33.35 -8.54 4.56
C MET A 56 32.55 -7.77 3.49
N GLN A 57 33.11 -7.63 2.28
CA GLN A 57 32.41 -7.15 1.08
C GLN A 57 33.07 -7.77 -0.18
N ALA A 58 32.56 -8.92 -0.66
CA ALA A 58 33.04 -9.53 -1.92
C ALA A 58 32.10 -10.64 -2.48
N TYR A 59 30.77 -10.43 -2.53
CA TYR A 59 29.84 -11.31 -3.27
C TYR A 59 28.71 -10.52 -3.95
N THR A 60 29.06 -9.53 -4.76
CA THR A 60 28.16 -8.97 -5.77
C THR A 60 28.41 -9.67 -7.10
N VAL A 61 27.48 -10.53 -7.52
CA VAL A 61 27.50 -11.12 -8.86
C VAL A 61 27.22 -10.02 -9.87
N ALA A 62 28.18 -9.74 -10.75
CA ALA A 62 28.00 -8.76 -11.82
C ALA A 62 27.16 -9.36 -12.96
N THR A 63 25.88 -8.99 -13.01
CA THR A 63 25.03 -9.20 -14.19
C THR A 63 24.95 -7.92 -15.01
N GLN A 64 25.40 -8.03 -16.27
CA GLN A 64 25.12 -7.23 -17.47
C GLN A 64 24.45 -5.84 -17.31
N GLU A 65 25.18 -4.82 -17.78
CA GLU A 65 24.80 -3.41 -18.04
C GLU A 65 24.13 -2.64 -16.88
N ASN A 66 24.70 -1.47 -16.55
CA ASN A 66 24.22 -0.62 -15.46
C ASN A 66 22.90 0.09 -15.83
N GLU A 67 21.77 -0.62 -15.75
CA GLU A 67 20.44 -0.01 -15.82
C GLU A 67 20.25 0.91 -14.60
N LYS A 68 20.36 2.22 -14.83
CA LYS A 68 20.40 3.22 -13.76
C LYS A 68 18.99 3.53 -13.27
N TRP A 69 18.65 3.03 -12.09
CA TRP A 69 17.38 3.29 -11.41
C TRP A 69 17.41 4.65 -10.69
N GLU A 70 16.64 5.61 -11.19
CA GLU A 70 16.52 6.98 -10.67
C GLU A 70 15.17 7.21 -10.00
N PRO A 71 15.00 8.24 -9.15
CA PRO A 71 13.67 8.68 -8.69
C PRO A 71 12.72 8.90 -9.88
N ILE A 72 11.50 8.39 -9.80
CA ILE A 72 10.49 8.57 -10.85
C ILE A 72 10.18 10.06 -11.04
N ARG A 73 10.08 10.53 -12.29
CA ARG A 73 9.64 11.90 -12.62
C ARG A 73 8.18 11.90 -13.03
N ILE A 74 7.29 12.41 -12.17
CA ILE A 74 5.85 12.46 -12.43
C ILE A 74 5.46 13.89 -12.83
N LYS A 75 4.79 14.05 -13.99
CA LYS A 75 4.24 15.35 -14.40
C LYS A 75 2.72 15.31 -14.44
N ALA A 76 2.10 16.02 -13.49
CA ALA A 76 0.66 16.22 -13.44
C ALA A 76 0.22 17.44 -14.26
N PHE A 77 -0.92 17.32 -14.93
CA PHE A 77 -1.55 18.36 -15.74
C PHE A 77 -3.01 18.53 -15.33
N THR A 78 -3.40 19.78 -15.09
CA THR A 78 -4.66 20.15 -14.42
C THR A 78 -5.59 20.95 -15.34
N ARG A 79 -5.57 20.70 -16.66
CA ARG A 79 -6.37 21.46 -17.65
C ARG A 79 -7.87 21.41 -17.34
N ASP A 80 -8.39 20.26 -16.89
CA ASP A 80 -9.78 20.11 -16.44
C ASP A 80 -10.11 20.89 -15.16
N LEU A 81 -9.11 21.37 -14.41
CA LEU A 81 -9.26 22.30 -13.27
C LEU A 81 -9.07 23.78 -13.67
N GLU A 82 -8.60 24.07 -14.89
CA GLU A 82 -8.54 25.44 -15.44
C GLU A 82 -9.90 25.84 -16.04
N ASP A 83 -10.67 24.87 -16.55
CA ASP A 83 -12.00 25.08 -17.12
C ASP A 83 -13.11 25.02 -16.06
N LYS A 84 -13.66 26.19 -15.69
CA LYS A 84 -14.77 26.32 -14.72
C LYS A 84 -16.10 25.66 -15.14
N SER A 85 -16.20 25.13 -16.36
CA SER A 85 -17.35 24.31 -16.79
C SER A 85 -17.20 22.82 -16.44
N LYS A 86 -15.98 22.37 -16.10
CA LYS A 86 -15.65 20.96 -15.86
C LYS A 86 -15.59 20.54 -14.39
N TYR A 87 -15.66 21.49 -13.46
CA TYR A 87 -15.73 21.22 -12.01
C TYR A 87 -16.73 22.17 -11.33
N CYS A 88 -17.14 21.82 -10.11
CA CYS A 88 -18.07 22.65 -9.35
C CYS A 88 -17.34 23.84 -8.71
N THR A 89 -17.89 25.03 -8.93
CA THR A 89 -17.42 26.32 -8.39
C THR A 89 -18.43 27.02 -7.49
N GLU A 90 -19.66 26.50 -7.43
CA GLU A 90 -20.69 26.93 -6.48
C GLU A 90 -21.71 25.81 -6.21
N VAL A 91 -22.28 25.79 -5.00
CA VAL A 91 -23.34 24.83 -4.63
C VAL A 91 -24.61 25.06 -5.46
N ASN A 92 -25.21 23.98 -5.96
CA ASN A 92 -26.34 23.95 -6.90
C ASN A 92 -26.02 24.29 -8.36
N GLN A 93 -24.77 24.59 -8.73
CA GLN A 93 -24.34 24.62 -10.13
C GLN A 93 -24.71 23.30 -10.82
N LYS A 94 -24.95 23.36 -12.13
CA LYS A 94 -25.08 22.18 -12.98
C LYS A 94 -23.90 22.11 -13.93
N ILE A 95 -23.21 20.98 -13.95
CA ILE A 95 -22.12 20.70 -14.88
C ILE A 95 -22.36 19.37 -15.59
N VAL A 96 -21.61 19.09 -16.65
CA VAL A 96 -21.69 17.83 -17.39
C VAL A 96 -20.61 16.90 -16.84
N SER A 97 -20.99 15.69 -16.40
CA SER A 97 -20.01 14.67 -15.99
C SER A 97 -19.36 14.00 -17.21
N PHE A 98 -18.29 13.24 -16.98
CA PHE A 98 -17.63 12.45 -18.03
C PHE A 98 -18.59 11.59 -18.87
N PHE A 99 -19.68 11.10 -18.27
CA PHE A 99 -20.67 10.28 -18.97
C PHE A 99 -21.75 11.11 -19.71
N GLY A 100 -21.49 12.39 -19.99
CA GLY A 100 -22.42 13.30 -20.67
C GLY A 100 -23.67 13.69 -19.85
N ASN A 101 -23.78 13.23 -18.60
CA ASN A 101 -24.94 13.46 -17.75
C ASN A 101 -24.84 14.80 -17.02
N VAL A 102 -25.95 15.54 -16.96
CA VAL A 102 -26.01 16.79 -16.19
C VAL A 102 -26.12 16.47 -14.70
N VAL A 103 -25.04 16.70 -13.96
CA VAL A 103 -24.95 16.52 -12.51
C VAL A 103 -25.18 17.85 -11.79
N LYS A 104 -25.69 17.79 -10.57
CA LYS A 104 -25.90 18.95 -9.70
C LYS A 104 -24.83 18.95 -8.60
N CYS A 105 -24.11 20.06 -8.48
CA CYS A 105 -23.11 20.29 -7.45
C CYS A 105 -23.74 20.39 -6.05
N PHE A 106 -23.16 19.65 -5.09
CA PHE A 106 -23.41 19.77 -3.65
C PHE A 106 -22.21 20.43 -2.95
N GLU A 107 -22.34 20.71 -1.66
CA GLU A 107 -21.29 21.34 -0.83
C GLU A 107 -19.96 20.55 -0.83
N ALA A 108 -20.04 19.22 -0.82
CA ALA A 108 -18.86 18.35 -0.92
C ALA A 108 -18.09 18.56 -2.23
N ASP A 109 -18.80 18.83 -3.33
CA ASP A 109 -18.25 18.98 -4.67
C ASP A 109 -17.63 20.37 -4.92
N ASP A 110 -18.06 21.40 -4.18
CA ASP A 110 -17.77 22.82 -4.42
C ASP A 110 -16.29 23.18 -4.20
N LEU A 111 -15.49 23.10 -5.27
CA LEU A 111 -14.07 23.44 -5.28
C LEU A 111 -13.90 24.96 -5.42
N ASN A 112 -14.31 25.68 -4.38
CA ASN A 112 -14.15 27.13 -4.25
C ASN A 112 -12.68 27.58 -4.41
N ASP A 113 -12.46 28.88 -4.61
CA ASP A 113 -11.14 29.46 -4.90
C ASP A 113 -10.04 29.08 -3.88
N GLU A 114 -10.37 28.79 -2.62
CA GLU A 114 -9.41 28.35 -1.60
C GLU A 114 -9.06 26.86 -1.75
N ARG A 115 -10.07 25.99 -1.80
CA ARG A 115 -9.88 24.53 -2.03
C ARG A 115 -9.23 24.25 -3.37
N HIS A 116 -9.53 25.04 -4.41
CA HIS A 116 -8.91 24.96 -5.74
C HIS A 116 -7.40 25.23 -5.68
N ARG A 117 -7.00 26.30 -4.96
CA ARG A 117 -5.57 26.61 -4.75
C ARG A 117 -4.88 25.56 -3.89
N GLU A 118 -5.49 25.09 -2.81
CA GLU A 118 -4.95 24.00 -1.98
C GLU A 118 -4.74 22.73 -2.84
N TYR A 119 -5.70 22.41 -3.71
CA TYR A 119 -5.61 21.22 -4.57
C TYR A 119 -4.41 21.28 -5.53
N ILE A 120 -4.29 22.38 -6.29
CA ILE A 120 -3.26 22.51 -7.32
C ILE A 120 -1.86 22.73 -6.72
N ASN A 121 -1.75 23.54 -5.65
CA ASN A 121 -0.44 23.99 -5.15
C ASN A 121 0.10 23.17 -3.98
N GLU A 122 -0.76 22.44 -3.25
CA GLU A 122 -0.35 21.71 -2.04
C GLU A 122 -0.66 20.21 -2.16
N ILE A 123 -1.90 19.84 -2.50
CA ILE A 123 -2.33 18.43 -2.51
C ILE A 123 -1.63 17.62 -3.61
N ILE A 124 -1.73 18.05 -4.87
CA ILE A 124 -1.14 17.32 -6.00
C ILE A 124 0.39 17.22 -5.87
N PRO A 125 1.14 18.31 -5.58
CA PRO A 125 2.59 18.23 -5.45
C PRO A 125 3.07 17.37 -4.27
N ALA A 126 2.39 17.40 -3.12
CA ALA A 126 2.75 16.57 -1.98
C ALA A 126 2.45 15.08 -2.21
N ALA A 127 1.35 14.77 -2.91
CA ALA A 127 1.02 13.40 -3.30
C ALA A 127 2.01 12.83 -4.32
N ILE A 128 2.39 13.60 -5.35
CA ILE A 128 3.47 13.25 -6.29
C ILE A 128 4.75 12.94 -5.52
N LYS A 129 5.18 13.85 -4.64
CA LYS A 129 6.42 13.73 -3.89
C LYS A 129 6.47 12.46 -3.03
N LEU A 130 5.34 12.00 -2.46
CA LEU A 130 5.29 10.73 -1.72
C LEU A 130 5.72 9.53 -2.58
N HIS A 131 5.37 9.52 -3.87
CA HIS A 131 5.82 8.51 -4.83
C HIS A 131 7.24 8.75 -5.33
N GLU A 132 7.61 9.98 -5.71
CA GLU A 132 8.97 10.29 -6.21
C GLU A 132 10.07 9.95 -5.18
N GLU A 133 9.79 10.11 -3.89
CA GLU A 133 10.73 9.76 -2.81
C GLU A 133 10.85 8.24 -2.57
N ARG A 134 9.85 7.45 -2.97
CA ARG A 134 9.71 6.01 -2.64
C ARG A 134 9.86 5.07 -3.82
N LEU A 135 9.61 5.54 -5.04
CA LEU A 135 9.67 4.75 -6.25
C LEU A 135 10.82 5.22 -7.13
N ARG A 136 11.70 4.29 -7.47
CA ARG A 136 12.69 4.43 -8.52
C ARG A 136 12.22 3.74 -9.78
N VAL A 137 12.56 4.31 -10.92
CA VAL A 137 12.22 3.80 -12.26
C VAL A 137 13.48 3.76 -13.12
N GLN A 138 13.46 2.96 -14.18
CA GLN A 138 14.37 3.15 -15.31
C GLN A 138 13.83 4.31 -16.15
N PRO A 139 14.57 5.43 -16.32
CA PRO A 139 14.02 6.61 -16.99
C PRO A 139 13.51 6.31 -18.39
N HIS A 140 12.33 6.85 -18.71
CA HIS A 140 11.72 6.66 -20.03
C HIS A 140 12.60 7.29 -21.13
N LYS A 141 12.67 6.62 -22.29
CA LYS A 141 13.61 6.96 -23.35
C LYS A 141 13.08 8.11 -24.22
N GLY A 142 13.41 9.33 -23.79
CA GLY A 142 13.00 10.56 -24.46
C GLY A 142 11.72 11.13 -23.85
N LYS A 143 10.86 11.71 -24.69
CA LYS A 143 9.58 12.26 -24.26
C LYS A 143 8.46 11.25 -24.46
N ILE A 144 7.55 11.16 -23.50
CA ILE A 144 6.30 10.40 -23.61
C ILE A 144 5.40 11.14 -24.62
N ILE A 145 5.17 10.52 -25.77
CA ILE A 145 4.10 10.91 -26.70
C ILE A 145 2.81 10.32 -26.17
N VAL A 146 1.83 11.16 -25.85
CA VAL A 146 0.57 10.72 -25.25
C VAL A 146 -0.37 10.22 -26.36
N PRO A 147 -0.73 8.92 -26.38
CA PRO A 147 -1.59 8.37 -27.41
C PRO A 147 -3.03 8.89 -27.27
N GLU A 148 -3.90 8.58 -28.23
CA GLU A 148 -5.33 8.67 -27.96
C GLU A 148 -5.69 7.77 -26.78
N LEU A 149 -6.39 8.34 -25.81
CA LEU A 149 -6.75 7.67 -24.58
C LEU A 149 -8.12 7.02 -24.81
N GLU A 150 -8.16 5.70 -24.82
CA GLU A 150 -9.39 4.94 -25.13
C GLU A 150 -10.11 4.48 -23.85
N GLY A 151 -11.44 4.41 -23.93
CA GLY A 151 -12.31 3.81 -22.92
C GLY A 151 -12.97 4.81 -21.97
N ASP A 152 -14.13 4.41 -21.45
CA ASP A 152 -15.17 5.21 -20.77
C ASP A 152 -14.72 6.23 -19.71
N TYR A 153 -13.51 6.10 -19.16
CA TYR A 153 -12.92 7.03 -18.20
C TYR A 153 -11.77 7.85 -18.80
N CYS A 154 -10.85 7.18 -19.50
CA CYS A 154 -9.59 7.76 -19.98
C CYS A 154 -9.81 8.81 -21.09
N GLU A 155 -10.77 8.57 -21.99
CA GLU A 155 -11.06 9.45 -23.15
C GLU A 155 -11.61 10.84 -22.76
N ASN A 156 -12.06 10.99 -21.51
CA ASN A 156 -12.73 12.20 -21.03
C ASN A 156 -11.79 13.29 -20.47
N PHE A 157 -10.50 12.99 -20.31
CA PHE A 157 -9.50 13.92 -19.76
C PHE A 157 -8.91 14.85 -20.84
N THR A 158 -8.64 16.11 -20.48
CA THR A 158 -8.11 17.09 -21.43
C THR A 158 -6.62 16.89 -21.66
N VAL A 159 -6.27 16.23 -22.77
CA VAL A 159 -4.89 16.09 -23.26
C VAL A 159 -4.56 17.25 -24.21
N PRO A 160 -3.59 18.14 -23.88
CA PRO A 160 -3.07 19.14 -24.80
C PRO A 160 -2.44 18.51 -26.06
N GLU A 161 -2.68 19.12 -27.22
CA GLU A 161 -2.14 18.67 -28.52
C GLU A 161 -0.60 18.61 -28.53
N GLU A 162 0.06 19.51 -27.80
CA GLU A 162 1.51 19.51 -27.58
C GLU A 162 2.01 18.22 -26.90
N HIS A 163 1.21 17.54 -26.08
CA HIS A 163 1.58 16.25 -25.49
C HIS A 163 1.42 15.08 -26.49
N ARG A 164 0.57 15.23 -27.50
CA ARG A 164 0.36 14.26 -28.59
C ARG A 164 1.40 14.39 -29.71
N THR A 165 1.93 15.60 -29.90
CA THR A 165 2.80 15.95 -31.04
C THR A 165 4.27 16.13 -30.63
N GLU A 166 4.54 16.91 -29.58
CA GLU A 166 5.90 17.15 -29.09
C GLU A 166 6.30 16.21 -27.95
N GLY A 167 5.33 15.77 -27.14
CA GLY A 167 5.51 14.88 -26.00
C GLY A 167 6.01 15.57 -24.72
N VAL A 168 5.90 14.84 -23.61
CA VAL A 168 6.25 15.28 -22.26
C VAL A 168 7.55 14.61 -21.79
N ASP A 169 8.54 15.39 -21.37
CA ASP A 169 9.74 14.86 -20.70
C ASP A 169 9.41 14.46 -19.25
N ALA A 170 9.03 13.21 -19.04
CA ALA A 170 8.68 12.60 -17.76
C ALA A 170 8.88 11.08 -17.84
N ASP A 171 8.76 10.39 -16.71
CA ASP A 171 8.66 8.92 -16.68
C ASP A 171 7.21 8.45 -16.56
N PHE A 172 6.32 9.32 -16.06
CA PHE A 172 4.88 9.13 -15.98
C PHE A 172 4.15 10.48 -16.16
N VAL A 173 3.14 10.50 -17.03
CA VAL A 173 2.26 11.66 -17.29
C VAL A 173 0.91 11.43 -16.63
N PHE A 174 0.42 12.43 -15.90
CA PHE A 174 -0.78 12.30 -15.08
C PHE A 174 -1.78 13.42 -15.37
N TYR A 175 -3.04 13.10 -15.64
CA TYR A 175 -4.10 14.10 -15.85
C TYR A 175 -5.08 14.12 -14.69
N VAL A 176 -5.42 15.32 -14.21
CA VAL A 176 -6.19 15.49 -12.97
C VAL A 176 -7.47 16.29 -13.20
N ALA A 177 -8.58 15.77 -12.67
CA ALA A 177 -9.91 16.37 -12.73
C ALA A 177 -10.63 16.33 -11.37
N ALA A 178 -11.73 17.08 -11.27
CA ALA A 178 -12.58 17.22 -10.09
C ALA A 178 -14.07 17.17 -10.47
N VAL A 179 -14.45 16.23 -11.33
CA VAL A 179 -15.82 16.05 -11.80
C VAL A 179 -16.66 15.34 -10.72
N PRO A 180 -17.84 15.86 -10.35
CA PRO A 180 -18.74 15.20 -9.41
C PRO A 180 -19.17 13.84 -9.95
N TRP A 181 -18.79 12.80 -9.21
CA TRP A 181 -19.13 11.42 -9.52
C TRP A 181 -19.34 10.65 -8.21
N HIS A 182 -19.97 9.48 -8.30
CA HIS A 182 -20.23 8.65 -7.12
C HIS A 182 -18.94 8.10 -6.48
N TYR A 183 -17.82 8.11 -7.20
CA TYR A 183 -16.53 7.59 -6.77
C TYR A 183 -15.38 8.48 -7.23
N THR A 184 -14.38 8.62 -6.36
CA THR A 184 -13.01 9.02 -6.72
C THR A 184 -12.33 7.82 -7.40
N PHE A 185 -11.42 8.07 -8.33
CA PHE A 185 -10.58 7.01 -8.93
C PHE A 185 -9.25 7.57 -9.43
N GLY A 186 -8.25 6.69 -9.52
CA GLY A 186 -7.06 6.82 -10.35
C GLY A 186 -6.87 5.58 -11.23
N LEU A 187 -6.48 5.76 -12.49
CA LEU A 187 -6.40 4.69 -13.50
C LEU A 187 -5.18 4.82 -14.41
N THR A 188 -4.61 3.70 -14.81
CA THR A 188 -3.66 3.62 -15.93
C THR A 188 -4.43 3.75 -17.25
N CYS A 189 -3.99 4.66 -18.14
CA CYS A 189 -4.61 4.88 -19.45
C CYS A 189 -3.66 4.63 -20.64
N ALA A 190 -2.34 4.55 -20.41
CA ALA A 190 -1.40 4.02 -21.40
C ALA A 190 -0.18 3.38 -20.72
N THR A 191 0.33 2.31 -21.34
CA THR A 191 1.51 1.56 -20.91
C THR A 191 2.60 1.57 -21.97
N GLU A 192 3.85 1.36 -21.55
CA GLU A 192 5.01 1.26 -22.42
C GLU A 192 5.10 -0.13 -23.06
N GLU A 193 5.00 -0.21 -24.39
CA GLU A 193 4.90 -1.49 -25.15
C GLU A 193 5.96 -2.54 -24.75
N SER A 194 7.18 -2.11 -24.43
CA SER A 194 8.30 -3.02 -24.13
C SER A 194 8.28 -3.64 -22.73
N SER A 195 7.59 -3.01 -21.77
CA SER A 195 7.65 -3.40 -20.35
C SER A 195 6.27 -3.64 -19.71
N GLY A 196 5.21 -3.13 -20.33
CA GLY A 196 3.87 -3.03 -19.73
C GLY A 196 3.76 -1.93 -18.67
N ARG A 197 4.83 -1.17 -18.39
CA ARG A 197 4.84 -0.17 -17.33
C ARG A 197 3.87 0.98 -17.62
N PRO A 198 3.03 1.41 -16.67
CA PRO A 198 2.25 2.64 -16.79
C PRO A 198 3.11 3.86 -17.14
N ILE A 199 2.70 4.60 -18.18
CA ILE A 199 3.33 5.85 -18.64
C ILE A 199 2.35 7.02 -18.73
N VAL A 200 1.05 6.74 -18.89
CA VAL A 200 -0.01 7.74 -18.77
C VAL A 200 -1.08 7.23 -17.82
N GLY A 201 -1.48 8.06 -16.87
CA GLY A 201 -2.62 7.80 -16.01
C GLY A 201 -3.48 9.03 -15.77
N VAL A 202 -4.62 8.81 -15.15
CA VAL A 202 -5.62 9.85 -14.85
C VAL A 202 -6.12 9.72 -13.42
N MET A 203 -6.62 10.82 -12.85
CA MET A 203 -7.30 10.82 -11.56
C MET A 203 -8.47 11.81 -11.55
N ASN A 204 -9.64 11.31 -11.12
CA ASN A 204 -10.76 12.15 -10.76
C ASN A 204 -10.90 12.17 -9.23
N PHE A 205 -10.48 13.26 -8.62
CA PHE A 205 -10.50 13.42 -7.16
C PHE A 205 -11.02 14.81 -6.78
N ILE A 206 -11.93 14.82 -5.82
CA ILE A 206 -12.43 16.04 -5.17
C ILE A 206 -11.90 16.01 -3.73
N PRO A 207 -10.99 16.94 -3.34
CA PRO A 207 -10.50 17.04 -1.98
C PRO A 207 -11.64 17.07 -0.96
N SER A 208 -11.61 16.22 0.05
CA SER A 208 -12.69 16.13 1.03
C SER A 208 -12.78 17.39 1.90
N LEU A 209 -14.00 17.80 2.25
CA LEU A 209 -14.28 18.76 3.31
C LEU A 209 -13.81 18.26 4.70
N TYR A 210 -13.58 16.95 4.86
CA TYR A 210 -13.26 16.33 6.14
C TYR A 210 -11.83 15.77 6.18
N GLY A 211 -11.12 16.09 7.26
CA GLY A 211 -9.75 15.61 7.50
C GLY A 211 -8.64 16.59 7.08
N GLY A 212 -8.98 17.62 6.30
CA GLY A 212 -8.06 18.68 5.87
C GLY A 212 -6.93 18.20 4.94
N LEU A 213 -6.01 19.12 4.66
CA LEU A 213 -4.86 18.93 3.76
C LEU A 213 -4.14 17.59 3.96
N ARG A 214 -3.80 17.24 5.22
CA ARG A 214 -3.09 16.01 5.58
C ARG A 214 -3.72 14.75 4.97
N LEU A 215 -5.03 14.59 5.10
CA LEU A 215 -5.74 13.42 4.61
C LEU A 215 -6.10 13.52 3.13
N ASN A 216 -6.26 14.73 2.58
CA ASN A 216 -6.49 14.91 1.15
C ASN A 216 -5.25 14.59 0.31
N VAL A 217 -4.04 14.89 0.79
CA VAL A 217 -2.77 14.45 0.16
C VAL A 217 -2.65 12.93 0.14
N ARG A 218 -3.04 12.27 1.23
CA ARG A 218 -2.97 10.81 1.36
C ARG A 218 -3.96 10.10 0.45
N ARG A 219 -5.16 10.67 0.27
CA ARG A 219 -6.15 10.23 -0.72
C ARG A 219 -5.67 10.46 -2.16
N ALA A 220 -5.10 11.62 -2.48
CA ALA A 220 -4.53 11.84 -3.82
C ALA A 220 -3.39 10.86 -4.15
N ALA A 221 -2.53 10.53 -3.17
CA ALA A 221 -1.47 9.52 -3.34
C ALA A 221 -2.02 8.09 -3.50
N HIS A 222 -3.16 7.76 -2.89
CA HIS A 222 -3.85 6.49 -3.09
C HIS A 222 -4.31 6.33 -4.56
N GLU A 223 -4.96 7.34 -5.13
CA GLU A 223 -5.40 7.30 -6.53
C GLU A 223 -4.21 7.31 -7.50
N MET A 224 -3.16 8.10 -7.21
CA MET A 224 -1.91 8.05 -7.96
C MET A 224 -1.28 6.65 -7.95
N ALA A 225 -1.35 5.93 -6.83
CA ALA A 225 -0.84 4.56 -6.75
C ALA A 225 -1.60 3.59 -7.67
N HIS A 226 -2.93 3.69 -7.77
CA HIS A 226 -3.71 2.91 -8.74
C HIS A 226 -3.27 3.21 -10.18
N ALA A 227 -3.11 4.49 -10.52
CA ALA A 227 -2.66 4.93 -11.84
C ALA A 227 -1.19 4.56 -12.16
N LEU A 228 -0.38 4.29 -11.14
CA LEU A 228 0.99 3.76 -11.26
C LEU A 228 1.04 2.23 -11.37
N GLY A 229 -0.10 1.53 -11.41
CA GLY A 229 -0.19 0.08 -11.60
C GLY A 229 -0.54 -0.73 -10.34
N PHE A 230 -0.95 -0.09 -9.24
CA PHE A 230 -1.48 -0.82 -8.08
C PHE A 230 -2.91 -1.30 -8.36
N ASN A 231 -3.07 -2.36 -9.16
CA ASN A 231 -4.37 -2.96 -9.48
C ASN A 231 -4.28 -4.49 -9.64
N VAL A 232 -5.42 -5.19 -9.60
CA VAL A 232 -5.45 -6.67 -9.64
C VAL A 232 -5.05 -7.25 -11.00
N ILE A 233 -5.18 -6.47 -12.08
CA ILE A 233 -4.84 -6.90 -13.45
C ILE A 233 -3.31 -6.99 -13.56
N ASP A 234 -2.62 -5.88 -13.27
CA ASP A 234 -1.16 -5.81 -13.22
C ASP A 234 -0.58 -6.88 -12.27
N MET A 235 -1.10 -7.00 -11.04
CA MET A 235 -0.64 -8.05 -10.11
C MET A 235 -0.89 -9.47 -10.63
N GLY A 236 -1.99 -9.69 -11.36
CA GLY A 236 -2.32 -10.96 -12.00
C GLY A 236 -1.34 -11.32 -13.12
N GLU A 237 -1.09 -10.38 -14.04
CA GLU A 237 -0.14 -10.56 -15.16
C GLU A 237 1.29 -10.81 -14.67
N LYS A 238 1.70 -10.18 -13.57
CA LYS A 238 3.00 -10.43 -12.92
C LYS A 238 3.02 -11.68 -12.03
N ASN A 239 1.95 -12.50 -12.01
CA ASN A 239 1.82 -13.72 -11.21
C ASN A 239 2.03 -13.50 -9.70
N MET A 240 1.60 -12.34 -9.19
CA MET A 240 1.77 -11.93 -7.79
C MET A 240 0.58 -12.31 -6.89
N LEU A 241 -0.48 -12.88 -7.46
CA LEU A 241 -1.71 -13.20 -6.75
C LEU A 241 -1.82 -14.70 -6.46
N SER A 242 -2.47 -15.05 -5.35
CA SER A 242 -2.82 -16.43 -5.01
C SER A 242 -4.16 -16.50 -4.28
N HIS A 243 -4.79 -17.68 -4.33
CA HIS A 243 -6.03 -17.97 -3.62
C HIS A 243 -5.75 -18.89 -2.43
N VAL A 244 -6.09 -18.44 -1.23
CA VAL A 244 -5.83 -19.14 0.04
C VAL A 244 -7.07 -19.18 0.91
N ILE A 245 -7.21 -20.23 1.73
CA ILE A 245 -8.32 -20.34 2.67
C ILE A 245 -7.95 -19.68 3.98
N ILE A 246 -8.49 -18.48 4.23
CA ILE A 246 -8.28 -17.72 5.46
C ILE A 246 -9.63 -17.54 6.17
N ARG A 247 -9.67 -17.88 7.47
CA ARG A 247 -10.88 -17.81 8.32
C ARG A 247 -12.10 -18.48 7.67
N GLY A 248 -11.88 -19.64 7.03
CA GLY A 248 -12.92 -20.42 6.34
C GLY A 248 -13.44 -19.84 5.02
N ASN A 249 -12.85 -18.76 4.50
CA ASN A 249 -13.24 -18.14 3.23
C ASN A 249 -12.10 -18.26 2.21
N ASN A 250 -12.42 -18.41 0.92
CA ASN A 250 -11.43 -18.26 -0.15
C ASN A 250 -11.10 -16.77 -0.32
N ARG A 251 -9.81 -16.40 -0.22
CA ARG A 251 -9.33 -15.02 -0.26
C ARG A 251 -8.25 -14.89 -1.32
N THR A 252 -8.30 -13.82 -2.10
CA THR A 252 -7.19 -13.39 -2.95
C THR A 252 -6.15 -12.68 -2.08
N VAL A 253 -4.90 -13.09 -2.18
CA VAL A 253 -3.76 -12.46 -1.50
C VAL A 253 -2.69 -12.02 -2.50
N VAL A 254 -1.96 -10.95 -2.18
CA VAL A 254 -0.68 -10.65 -2.82
C VAL A 254 0.40 -11.50 -2.15
N SER A 255 0.93 -12.48 -2.90
CA SER A 255 1.82 -13.55 -2.44
C SER A 255 3.24 -13.47 -3.02
N SER A 256 3.57 -12.39 -3.74
CA SER A 256 4.93 -12.13 -4.24
C SER A 256 5.95 -12.26 -3.10
N GLU A 257 7.14 -12.83 -3.38
CA GLU A 257 8.12 -13.14 -2.33
C GLU A 257 8.49 -11.92 -1.46
N LEU A 258 8.59 -10.74 -2.06
CA LEU A 258 8.92 -9.51 -1.36
C LEU A 258 7.75 -8.98 -0.51
N THR A 259 6.53 -8.96 -1.05
CA THR A 259 5.35 -8.51 -0.29
C THR A 259 5.02 -9.48 0.85
N LYS A 260 5.09 -10.78 0.59
CA LYS A 260 4.97 -11.83 1.59
C LYS A 260 5.99 -11.64 2.70
N LYS A 261 7.28 -11.48 2.38
CA LYS A 261 8.34 -11.24 3.38
C LYS A 261 8.08 -9.96 4.20
N LYS A 262 7.72 -8.85 3.56
CA LYS A 262 7.42 -7.59 4.27
C LYS A 262 6.19 -7.68 5.17
N ALA A 263 5.19 -8.46 4.78
CA ALA A 263 4.06 -8.77 5.64
C ALA A 263 4.47 -9.67 6.83
N GLN A 264 5.26 -10.73 6.60
CA GLN A 264 5.79 -11.58 7.67
C GLN A 264 6.59 -10.77 8.71
N GLU A 265 7.44 -9.84 8.26
CA GLU A 265 8.18 -8.87 9.09
C GLU A 265 7.24 -7.92 9.87
N HIS A 266 6.19 -7.41 9.23
CA HIS A 266 5.24 -6.47 9.85
C HIS A 266 4.38 -7.12 10.94
N TYR A 267 3.76 -8.27 10.64
CA TYR A 267 2.82 -8.94 11.53
C TYR A 267 3.50 -9.89 12.54
N ASP A 268 4.79 -10.17 12.41
CA ASP A 268 5.50 -11.23 13.15
C ASP A 268 4.84 -12.61 12.98
N CYS A 269 4.57 -12.97 11.71
CA CYS A 269 3.94 -14.24 11.35
C CYS A 269 4.73 -14.90 10.21
N PRO A 270 5.66 -15.84 10.49
CA PRO A 270 6.48 -16.48 9.45
C PRO A 270 5.67 -17.37 8.49
N ASP A 271 4.53 -17.92 8.96
CA ASP A 271 3.63 -18.78 8.18
C ASP A 271 2.56 -17.97 7.41
N LEU A 272 2.85 -16.72 7.06
CA LEU A 272 1.97 -15.90 6.25
C LEU A 272 2.24 -16.11 4.76
N GLU A 273 1.19 -16.47 4.02
CA GLU A 273 1.25 -16.79 2.59
C GLU A 273 1.12 -15.57 1.66
N GLY A 274 0.56 -14.46 2.16
CA GLY A 274 0.39 -13.20 1.44
C GLY A 274 -0.50 -12.21 2.20
N VAL A 275 -0.75 -11.04 1.61
CA VAL A 275 -1.61 -9.98 2.19
C VAL A 275 -2.99 -10.00 1.54
N GLU A 276 -4.07 -10.09 2.33
CA GLU A 276 -5.45 -10.13 1.83
C GLU A 276 -5.85 -8.84 1.11
N LEU A 277 -6.42 -9.00 -0.08
CA LEU A 277 -7.10 -7.94 -0.83
C LEU A 277 -8.61 -7.91 -0.54
N THR A 278 -9.25 -6.79 -0.85
CA THR A 278 -10.72 -6.69 -0.98
C THR A 278 -11.24 -7.58 -2.12
N LEU A 279 -12.48 -8.07 -2.00
CA LEU A 279 -13.17 -8.89 -3.02
C LEU A 279 -13.85 -8.05 -4.12
N ARG A 280 -13.39 -6.82 -4.35
CA ARG A 280 -13.87 -5.92 -5.41
C ARG A 280 -12.81 -5.76 -6.49
N ASP A 281 -13.23 -5.30 -7.66
CA ASP A 281 -12.40 -5.15 -8.85
C ASP A 281 -11.28 -4.09 -8.70
N GLU A 282 -11.37 -3.25 -7.67
CA GLU A 282 -10.34 -2.30 -7.24
C GLU A 282 -9.42 -2.95 -6.18
N ALA A 283 -8.12 -3.01 -6.46
CA ALA A 283 -7.14 -3.65 -5.57
C ALA A 283 -6.84 -2.81 -4.33
N HIS A 284 -7.54 -3.07 -3.23
CA HIS A 284 -7.23 -2.49 -1.93
C HIS A 284 -6.74 -3.55 -0.96
N TRP A 285 -5.88 -3.16 -0.02
CA TRP A 285 -5.63 -3.97 1.16
C TRP A 285 -6.92 -4.12 1.97
N LEU A 286 -7.20 -5.35 2.41
CA LEU A 286 -8.35 -5.63 3.27
C LEU A 286 -8.22 -4.82 4.57
N GLN A 287 -9.20 -3.96 4.87
CA GLN A 287 -9.19 -3.05 6.03
C GLN A 287 -8.95 -3.77 7.37
N ARG A 288 -9.34 -5.05 7.50
CA ARG A 288 -9.02 -5.90 8.67
C ARG A 288 -7.51 -6.04 8.89
N VAL A 289 -6.75 -6.18 7.81
CA VAL A 289 -5.33 -6.54 7.80
C VAL A 289 -4.45 -5.29 7.86
N ALA A 290 -4.82 -4.23 7.14
CA ALA A 290 -3.98 -3.04 6.99
C ALA A 290 -4.80 -1.73 7.02
N LYS A 291 -5.63 -1.52 8.06
CA LYS A 291 -6.61 -0.40 8.14
C LYS A 291 -6.04 0.97 7.80
N ASP A 292 -4.82 1.26 8.24
CA ASP A 292 -4.22 2.60 8.21
C ASP A 292 -3.19 2.78 7.08
N GLU A 293 -3.04 1.78 6.21
CA GLU A 293 -2.12 1.75 5.05
C GLU A 293 -2.63 2.66 3.92
N LEU A 294 -1.70 3.18 3.09
CA LEU A 294 -2.01 4.00 1.92
C LEU A 294 -3.06 3.35 1.02
N MET A 295 -2.93 2.08 0.67
CA MET A 295 -3.84 1.35 -0.23
C MET A 295 -4.95 0.58 0.51
N ALA A 296 -5.23 0.94 1.78
CA ALA A 296 -6.42 0.45 2.46
C ALA A 296 -7.69 1.01 1.82
N ALA A 297 -8.76 0.21 1.74
CA ALA A 297 -10.00 0.63 1.08
C ALA A 297 -10.54 1.96 1.67
N PRO A 298 -10.82 3.00 0.87
CA PRO A 298 -10.90 4.39 1.34
C PRO A 298 -12.14 4.73 2.21
N ARG A 299 -13.11 3.81 2.31
CA ARG A 299 -14.32 3.99 3.12
C ARG A 299 -13.99 3.89 4.62
N GLU A 300 -14.07 5.05 5.28
CA GLU A 300 -13.60 5.29 6.66
C GLU A 300 -12.08 5.20 6.76
N SER A 301 -11.42 6.13 6.05
CA SER A 301 -9.97 6.24 5.88
C SER A 301 -9.21 6.21 7.22
N GLY A 302 -8.18 5.36 7.30
CA GLY A 302 -7.04 5.62 8.19
C GLY A 302 -6.09 6.66 7.57
N ALA A 303 -4.95 6.91 8.21
CA ALA A 303 -4.06 8.01 7.83
C ALA A 303 -3.32 7.83 6.50
N GLY A 304 -3.31 6.62 5.92
CA GLY A 304 -2.71 6.35 4.61
C GLY A 304 -1.18 6.23 4.67
N TYR A 305 -0.66 5.50 5.66
CA TYR A 305 0.78 5.24 5.79
C TYR A 305 1.32 4.52 4.55
N TYR A 306 2.34 5.07 3.89
CA TYR A 306 2.97 4.46 2.72
C TYR A 306 4.00 3.42 3.21
N THR A 307 3.50 2.24 3.55
CA THR A 307 4.28 1.21 4.24
C THR A 307 5.11 0.36 3.29
N ALA A 308 5.93 -0.52 3.89
CA ALA A 308 6.63 -1.58 3.20
C ALA A 308 5.71 -2.51 2.37
N LEU A 309 4.41 -2.64 2.68
CA LEU A 309 3.47 -3.50 1.95
C LEU A 309 3.17 -2.97 0.55
N THR A 310 2.88 -1.68 0.43
CA THR A 310 2.64 -1.02 -0.86
C THR A 310 3.95 -0.85 -1.63
N MET A 311 5.05 -0.50 -0.95
CA MET A 311 6.38 -0.41 -1.57
C MET A 311 6.88 -1.76 -2.14
N SER A 312 6.75 -2.86 -1.41
CA SER A 312 7.13 -4.20 -1.89
C SER A 312 6.29 -4.65 -3.08
N THR A 313 5.02 -4.23 -3.12
CA THR A 313 4.10 -4.58 -4.21
C THR A 313 4.47 -3.82 -5.49
N PHE A 314 4.79 -2.53 -5.39
CA PHE A 314 5.34 -1.79 -6.54
C PHE A 314 6.66 -2.36 -7.08
N GLU A 315 7.56 -2.81 -6.21
CA GLU A 315 8.79 -3.47 -6.64
C GLU A 315 8.53 -4.88 -7.23
N GLY A 316 7.54 -5.60 -6.68
CA GLY A 316 7.10 -6.90 -7.17
C GLY A 316 6.50 -6.87 -8.58
N LEU A 317 5.86 -5.75 -8.97
CA LEU A 317 5.37 -5.53 -10.34
C LEU A 317 6.51 -5.49 -11.37
N GLY A 318 7.75 -5.27 -10.95
CA GLY A 318 8.93 -5.14 -11.82
C GLY A 318 9.07 -3.79 -12.51
N TYR A 319 8.03 -2.95 -12.48
CA TYR A 319 8.04 -1.58 -13.02
C TYR A 319 8.95 -0.63 -12.25
N TYR A 320 9.11 -0.87 -10.95
CA TYR A 320 9.78 0.04 -10.02
C TYR A 320 10.81 -0.71 -9.14
N ARG A 321 11.65 0.08 -8.46
CA ARG A 321 12.41 -0.35 -7.28
C ARG A 321 11.99 0.53 -6.11
N ALA A 322 11.72 -0.05 -4.96
CA ALA A 322 11.39 0.75 -3.78
C ALA A 322 12.66 1.37 -3.18
N ASN A 323 12.55 2.61 -2.73
CA ASN A 323 13.61 3.30 -1.98
C ASN A 323 13.55 2.86 -0.51
N TRP A 324 14.04 1.66 -0.22
CA TRP A 324 14.03 1.07 1.12
C TRP A 324 14.74 1.96 2.17
N GLY A 325 14.14 2.07 3.35
CA GLY A 325 14.42 3.09 4.36
C GLY A 325 13.41 4.26 4.36
N MET A 326 12.54 4.34 3.34
CA MET A 326 11.46 5.34 3.25
C MET A 326 10.08 4.79 3.68
N GLU A 327 9.97 3.51 4.00
CA GLU A 327 8.72 2.91 4.47
C GLU A 327 8.22 3.59 5.75
N GLU A 328 6.95 3.99 5.73
CA GLU A 328 6.31 4.51 6.93
C GLU A 328 5.86 3.37 7.85
N PRO A 329 6.13 3.45 9.16
CA PRO A 329 5.63 2.47 10.12
C PRO A 329 4.12 2.63 10.32
N MET A 330 3.42 1.51 10.49
CA MET A 330 1.99 1.47 10.79
C MET A 330 1.77 0.65 12.07
N SER A 331 1.14 1.22 13.11
CA SER A 331 0.87 0.46 14.35
C SER A 331 -0.18 -0.64 14.17
N TRP A 332 -1.07 -0.55 13.18
CA TRP A 332 -2.12 -1.54 12.92
C TRP A 332 -1.54 -2.93 12.62
N GLY A 333 -1.86 -3.91 13.47
CA GLY A 333 -1.40 -5.30 13.36
C GLY A 333 0.11 -5.53 13.56
N HIS A 334 0.90 -4.48 13.86
CA HIS A 334 2.35 -4.62 13.97
C HIS A 334 2.72 -5.59 15.11
N LYS A 335 3.48 -6.64 14.78
CA LYS A 335 3.83 -7.75 15.68
C LYS A 335 2.63 -8.40 16.37
N GLY A 336 1.46 -8.39 15.72
CA GLY A 336 0.26 -9.04 16.23
C GLY A 336 0.36 -10.57 16.31
N GLY A 337 1.35 -11.18 15.66
CA GLY A 337 1.48 -12.63 15.51
C GLY A 337 0.51 -13.19 14.48
N CYS A 338 0.67 -14.47 14.14
CA CYS A 338 -0.24 -15.13 13.17
C CYS A 338 -1.71 -15.13 13.59
N ASN A 339 -2.01 -15.10 14.90
CA ASN A 339 -3.38 -15.10 15.40
C ASN A 339 -4.14 -13.84 14.97
N PHE A 340 -3.49 -12.66 14.99
CA PHE A 340 -4.08 -11.41 14.50
C PHE A 340 -4.67 -11.56 13.09
N LEU A 341 -4.05 -12.37 12.21
CA LEU A 341 -4.50 -12.62 10.85
C LEU A 341 -5.43 -13.85 10.73
N LYS A 342 -5.11 -14.94 11.42
CA LYS A 342 -5.76 -16.25 11.24
C LYS A 342 -7.01 -16.46 12.11
N GLU A 343 -7.13 -15.76 13.24
CA GLU A 343 -8.28 -15.87 14.15
C GLU A 343 -9.49 -15.05 13.72
N THR A 344 -10.66 -15.41 14.25
CA THR A 344 -11.89 -14.64 14.01
C THR A 344 -11.86 -13.28 14.72
N CYS A 345 -12.63 -12.33 14.21
CA CYS A 345 -12.81 -11.02 14.83
C CYS A 345 -13.26 -11.13 16.30
N THR A 346 -14.16 -12.07 16.61
CA THR A 346 -14.67 -12.34 17.97
C THR A 346 -13.59 -12.83 18.94
N GLU A 347 -12.59 -13.59 18.48
CA GLU A 347 -11.42 -13.95 19.30
C GLU A 347 -10.43 -12.79 19.37
N ASN A 348 -10.23 -12.06 18.27
CA ASN A 348 -9.38 -10.89 18.24
C ASN A 348 -9.86 -9.77 19.18
N GLU A 349 -11.17 -9.59 19.39
CA GLU A 349 -11.73 -8.65 20.39
C GLU A 349 -11.23 -8.93 21.82
N LYS A 350 -10.81 -10.17 22.13
CA LYS A 350 -10.29 -10.56 23.45
C LYS A 350 -8.78 -10.34 23.59
N HIS A 351 -8.05 -10.41 22.48
CA HIS A 351 -6.57 -10.42 22.45
C HIS A 351 -5.95 -9.11 21.91
N TYR A 352 -6.72 -8.34 21.15
CA TYR A 352 -6.30 -7.12 20.45
C TYR A 352 -7.39 -6.03 20.62
N SER A 353 -7.80 -5.80 21.87
CA SER A 353 -8.94 -4.94 22.24
C SER A 353 -8.73 -3.43 21.98
N GLU A 354 -7.52 -3.04 21.57
CA GLU A 354 -7.20 -1.71 21.06
C GLU A 354 -7.50 -1.58 19.55
N GLN A 355 -7.46 -2.69 18.79
CA GLN A 355 -7.76 -2.75 17.36
C GLN A 355 -9.19 -3.22 17.05
N PHE A 356 -9.77 -4.12 17.86
CA PHE A 356 -11.10 -4.69 17.66
C PHE A 356 -11.93 -4.66 18.95
N CYS A 357 -13.18 -4.17 18.89
CA CYS A 357 -14.08 -4.16 20.05
C CYS A 357 -15.55 -4.06 19.64
N ASN A 358 -16.41 -4.84 20.30
CA ASN A 358 -17.85 -4.89 20.09
C ASN A 358 -18.64 -3.78 20.83
N ASP A 359 -17.99 -2.95 21.65
CA ASP A 359 -18.66 -1.85 22.35
C ASP A 359 -18.91 -0.66 21.41
N THR A 360 -19.98 -0.78 20.62
CA THR A 360 -20.50 0.26 19.73
C THR A 360 -20.91 1.58 20.41
N THR A 361 -20.89 1.64 21.76
CA THR A 361 -21.17 2.88 22.51
C THR A 361 -19.92 3.61 22.97
N ALA A 362 -18.75 2.95 23.00
CA ALA A 362 -17.50 3.58 23.38
C ALA A 362 -16.96 4.46 22.24
N LEU A 363 -16.73 5.75 22.54
CA LEU A 363 -15.87 6.62 21.74
C LEU A 363 -14.41 6.42 22.18
N ARG A 364 -13.46 6.49 21.25
CA ARG A 364 -12.00 6.40 21.47
C ARG A 364 -11.23 7.10 20.34
N CYS A 365 -9.94 7.31 20.53
CA CYS A 365 -9.07 7.71 19.42
C CYS A 365 -8.97 6.60 18.37
N THR A 366 -8.97 6.98 17.09
CA THR A 366 -8.69 6.04 16.00
C THR A 366 -7.25 5.52 16.08
N SER A 367 -7.01 4.31 15.54
CA SER A 367 -5.68 3.64 15.56
C SER A 367 -4.56 4.45 14.90
N ASP A 368 -4.92 5.34 13.97
CA ASP A 368 -4.04 6.27 13.27
C ASP A 368 -3.96 7.66 13.94
N ARG A 369 -4.64 7.83 15.08
CA ARG A 369 -4.73 9.07 15.87
C ARG A 369 -5.29 10.29 15.14
N THR A 370 -5.93 10.13 13.97
CA THR A 370 -6.43 11.28 13.19
C THR A 370 -7.76 11.82 13.70
N ALA A 371 -8.56 11.02 14.42
CA ALA A 371 -9.89 11.40 14.90
C ALA A 371 -10.22 10.79 16.28
N TYR A 372 -11.23 11.35 16.94
CA TYR A 372 -11.92 10.73 18.08
C TYR A 372 -13.28 10.22 17.61
N GLY A 373 -13.54 8.92 17.62
CA GLY A 373 -14.73 8.36 17.01
C GLY A 373 -15.19 7.05 17.62
N MET A 374 -16.22 6.46 17.04
CA MET A 374 -16.92 5.29 17.58
C MET A 374 -16.48 3.99 16.92
N TRP A 375 -16.64 2.89 17.66
CA TRP A 375 -16.62 1.55 17.07
C TRP A 375 -17.79 1.41 16.09
N TYR A 376 -17.47 1.06 14.85
CA TYR A 376 -18.45 0.72 13.84
C TYR A 376 -18.14 -0.67 13.30
N ARG A 377 -19.19 -1.34 12.80
CA ARG A 377 -18.99 -2.51 11.95
C ARG A 377 -18.27 -2.04 10.70
N GLY A 378 -16.99 -2.37 10.58
CA GLY A 378 -16.22 -2.16 9.35
C GLY A 378 -17.04 -2.69 8.18
N GLN A 379 -17.04 -2.04 7.02
CA GLN A 379 -17.81 -2.49 5.85
C GLN A 379 -17.18 -3.74 5.20
N GLN A 380 -16.99 -4.79 6.00
CA GLN A 380 -16.83 -6.20 5.65
C GLN A 380 -18.11 -6.77 4.97
N ARG A 381 -18.84 -5.94 4.20
CA ARG A 381 -19.97 -6.38 3.35
C ARG A 381 -19.49 -7.19 2.13
N GLU A 382 -18.18 -7.37 1.99
CA GLU A 382 -17.54 -8.29 1.04
C GLU A 382 -17.49 -9.72 1.61
N TYR A 383 -18.66 -10.39 1.53
CA TYR A 383 -18.81 -11.84 1.69
C TYR A 383 -17.95 -12.46 2.80
N GLN A 384 -18.03 -11.90 4.00
CA GLN A 384 -17.83 -12.73 5.18
C GLN A 384 -18.98 -13.73 5.23
N GLY A 385 -18.68 -15.03 5.34
CA GLY A 385 -19.63 -15.96 5.93
C GLY A 385 -20.15 -15.39 7.27
N PRO A 386 -21.40 -15.67 7.68
CA PRO A 386 -22.19 -14.83 8.59
C PRO A 386 -21.63 -14.56 10.02
N ASN A 387 -20.44 -15.06 10.37
CA ASN A 387 -19.94 -15.20 11.74
C ASN A 387 -18.61 -14.47 12.06
N ASP A 388 -17.91 -13.84 11.11
CA ASP A 388 -16.55 -13.27 11.32
C ASP A 388 -16.51 -11.72 11.31
N VAL A 389 -17.46 -11.04 11.97
CA VAL A 389 -17.65 -9.59 11.82
C VAL A 389 -16.65 -8.78 12.65
N CYS A 390 -15.80 -7.99 11.99
CA CYS A 390 -14.87 -7.07 12.65
C CYS A 390 -15.48 -5.69 12.90
N HIS A 391 -15.49 -5.28 14.17
CA HIS A 391 -15.71 -3.91 14.60
C HIS A 391 -14.37 -3.20 14.77
N VAL A 392 -14.24 -2.00 14.19
CA VAL A 392 -13.02 -1.17 14.25
C VAL A 392 -13.41 0.27 14.56
N ILE A 393 -12.52 1.08 15.11
CA ILE A 393 -12.79 2.50 15.39
C ILE A 393 -12.79 3.27 14.07
N GLY A 394 -13.85 4.03 13.82
CA GLY A 394 -14.00 4.91 12.66
C GLY A 394 -13.91 6.37 13.04
N SER A 395 -13.65 7.24 12.06
CA SER A 395 -13.36 8.67 12.28
C SER A 395 -14.61 9.54 12.50
N PHE A 396 -15.71 8.94 12.97
CA PHE A 396 -17.02 9.57 13.17
C PHE A 396 -17.64 9.19 14.51
N VAL A 397 -18.45 10.09 15.09
CA VAL A 397 -19.10 9.90 16.41
C VAL A 397 -20.60 9.63 16.33
N LYS A 398 -21.25 10.00 15.22
CA LYS A 398 -22.69 9.83 14.98
C LYS A 398 -22.93 9.61 13.50
N GLY A 399 -23.84 8.70 13.16
CA GLY A 399 -24.29 8.56 11.78
C GLY A 399 -25.06 7.28 11.46
N ASN A 400 -25.66 7.27 10.27
CA ASN A 400 -26.13 6.06 9.59
C ASN A 400 -25.35 5.90 8.27
N ASP A 401 -25.72 4.93 7.41
CA ASP A 401 -25.06 4.72 6.11
C ASP A 401 -25.09 5.96 5.19
N ASN A 402 -25.94 6.97 5.44
CA ASN A 402 -26.19 8.11 4.56
C ASN A 402 -25.71 9.47 5.12
N VAL A 403 -25.54 9.61 6.44
CA VAL A 403 -25.10 10.86 7.10
C VAL A 403 -24.14 10.51 8.24
N LYS A 404 -22.93 11.06 8.23
CA LYS A 404 -21.90 10.85 9.26
C LYS A 404 -21.32 12.17 9.75
N THR A 405 -21.14 12.28 11.07
CA THR A 405 -20.49 13.40 11.74
C THR A 405 -19.04 13.00 12.04
N TYR A 406 -18.12 13.47 11.20
CA TYR A 406 -16.68 13.25 11.37
C TYR A 406 -16.06 14.16 12.43
N THR A 407 -15.02 13.66 13.07
CA THR A 407 -14.38 14.23 14.26
C THR A 407 -12.86 14.15 14.17
N TYR A 408 -12.34 14.40 12.97
CA TYR A 408 -10.91 14.56 12.70
C TYR A 408 -10.33 15.72 13.50
N CYS A 409 -9.22 15.50 14.19
CA CYS A 409 -8.57 16.53 15.00
C CYS A 409 -8.05 17.73 14.19
N THR A 410 -7.92 17.58 12.87
CA THR A 410 -7.58 18.64 11.90
C THR A 410 -8.75 19.55 11.51
N GLY A 411 -9.97 19.27 11.97
CA GLY A 411 -11.16 20.06 11.67
C GLY A 411 -11.18 21.45 12.33
N ALA A 412 -12.05 22.33 11.84
CA ALA A 412 -12.24 23.67 12.39
C ALA A 412 -12.90 23.64 13.79
N GLU A 413 -12.58 24.62 14.63
CA GLU A 413 -13.06 24.72 16.02
C GLU A 413 -14.59 24.82 16.18
N THR A 414 -15.34 25.12 15.12
CA THR A 414 -16.80 25.24 15.17
C THR A 414 -17.52 23.92 15.47
N ASN A 415 -16.85 22.77 15.26
CA ASN A 415 -17.32 21.44 15.66
C ASN A 415 -16.47 20.86 16.81
N ALA A 416 -15.93 21.71 17.68
CA ALA A 416 -14.98 21.31 18.73
C ALA A 416 -15.53 20.21 19.65
N LEU A 417 -14.83 19.07 19.65
CA LEU A 417 -14.96 18.05 20.69
C LEU A 417 -14.73 18.70 22.08
N PRO A 418 -15.56 18.37 23.09
CA PRO A 418 -15.30 18.73 24.48
C PRO A 418 -13.88 18.38 24.92
N GLY A 419 -13.27 19.22 25.77
CA GLY A 419 -11.87 19.08 26.19
C GLY A 419 -10.79 19.25 25.11
N SER A 420 -11.14 19.34 23.83
CA SER A 420 -10.16 19.25 22.73
C SER A 420 -9.68 20.61 22.21
N LEU A 421 -8.45 20.63 21.70
CA LEU A 421 -7.91 21.62 20.77
C LEU A 421 -7.86 21.00 19.37
N MET A 422 -8.49 21.65 18.40
CA MET A 422 -8.55 21.18 17.01
C MET A 422 -7.75 22.13 16.11
N GLY A 423 -7.14 21.59 15.07
CA GLY A 423 -6.27 22.33 14.17
C GLY A 423 -5.32 21.40 13.40
N PRO A 424 -4.61 21.90 12.36
CA PRO A 424 -3.80 21.07 11.48
C PRO A 424 -2.73 20.22 12.20
N ASP A 425 -2.20 20.70 13.32
CA ASP A 425 -1.20 20.05 14.17
C ASP A 425 -1.78 19.25 15.35
N SER A 426 -3.10 19.09 15.42
CA SER A 426 -3.75 18.26 16.44
C SER A 426 -3.87 16.79 16.04
N TRP A 427 -3.70 15.94 17.04
CA TRP A 427 -3.87 14.49 16.98
C TRP A 427 -4.73 14.03 18.17
N CYS A 428 -5.39 12.89 18.01
CA CYS A 428 -6.16 12.27 19.08
C CYS A 428 -5.24 11.48 20.01
N LEU A 429 -5.21 11.89 21.27
CA LEU A 429 -4.42 11.25 22.32
C LEU A 429 -5.35 10.57 23.32
N ASP A 430 -5.05 9.32 23.66
CA ASP A 430 -5.83 8.53 24.60
C ASP A 430 -5.75 9.12 26.01
N GLY A 431 -6.83 8.99 26.76
CA GLY A 431 -7.00 9.57 28.09
C GLY A 431 -7.22 8.53 29.18
N GLU A 432 -7.01 8.95 30.42
CA GLU A 432 -7.42 8.23 31.62
C GLU A 432 -8.07 9.23 32.59
N GLY A 433 -9.30 8.98 33.01
CA GLY A 433 -10.01 9.86 33.95
C GLY A 433 -10.30 11.28 33.43
N LEU A 434 -10.16 11.55 32.12
CA LEU A 434 -10.49 12.86 31.55
C LEU A 434 -11.98 13.15 31.73
N GLN A 435 -12.28 14.23 32.43
CA GLN A 435 -13.64 14.68 32.69
C GLN A 435 -13.75 16.17 32.38
N VAL A 436 -14.78 16.54 31.62
CA VAL A 436 -15.01 17.91 31.16
C VAL A 436 -16.42 18.36 31.51
N GLN A 437 -16.61 19.67 31.72
CA GLN A 437 -17.91 20.23 32.03
C GLN A 437 -18.43 21.06 30.85
N ASN A 438 -19.39 20.49 30.11
CA ASN A 438 -20.09 21.21 29.04
C ASN A 438 -21.03 22.25 29.66
N ALA A 439 -21.16 23.41 28.99
CA ALA A 439 -21.88 24.56 29.54
C ALA A 439 -23.39 24.31 29.64
N GLY A 440 -23.85 23.89 30.83
CA GLY A 440 -25.25 23.59 31.14
C GLY A 440 -25.60 22.10 31.19
N GLU A 441 -24.64 21.20 30.99
CA GLU A 441 -24.86 19.75 30.99
C GLU A 441 -24.10 19.04 32.12
N SER A 442 -24.32 17.73 32.24
CA SER A 442 -23.56 16.85 33.14
C SER A 442 -22.08 16.77 32.76
N VAL A 443 -21.25 16.38 33.72
CA VAL A 443 -19.84 16.07 33.50
C VAL A 443 -19.72 14.92 32.49
N GLU A 444 -18.95 15.13 31.43
CA GLU A 444 -18.70 14.14 30.38
C GLU A 444 -17.34 13.48 30.61
N SER A 445 -17.32 12.14 30.63
CA SER A 445 -16.09 11.35 30.71
C SER A 445 -15.58 11.03 29.31
N LEU A 446 -14.33 11.41 29.03
CA LEU A 446 -13.69 11.21 27.74
C LEU A 446 -12.59 10.14 27.84
N SER A 447 -12.49 9.30 26.81
CA SER A 447 -11.43 8.28 26.67
C SER A 447 -10.22 8.79 25.88
N GLY A 448 -10.29 10.01 25.38
CA GLY A 448 -9.25 10.69 24.59
C GLY A 448 -9.71 12.09 24.18
N VAL A 449 -8.77 12.92 23.72
CA VAL A 449 -9.00 14.30 23.26
C VAL A 449 -8.07 14.64 22.10
N CYS A 450 -8.47 15.59 21.26
CA CYS A 450 -7.52 16.21 20.33
C CYS A 450 -6.62 17.21 21.08
N ALA A 451 -5.32 17.09 20.88
CA ALA A 451 -4.31 17.99 21.42
C ALA A 451 -3.26 18.27 20.34
N ARG A 452 -2.67 19.48 20.37
CA ARG A 452 -1.62 19.86 19.42
C ARG A 452 -0.34 19.11 19.75
N VAL A 453 0.33 18.59 18.73
CA VAL A 453 1.57 17.82 18.87
C VAL A 453 2.75 18.57 18.26
N SER A 454 3.85 18.60 19.00
CA SER A 454 5.16 19.05 18.52
C SER A 454 6.16 17.89 18.62
N CYS A 455 6.92 17.68 17.55
CA CYS A 455 7.86 16.58 17.41
C CYS A 455 9.30 17.11 17.37
N ASP A 456 10.21 16.53 18.16
CA ASP A 456 11.66 16.69 17.97
C ASP A 456 12.21 15.41 17.36
N GLU A 457 12.53 15.47 16.07
CA GLU A 457 13.06 14.35 15.28
C GLU A 457 14.40 13.83 15.80
N ARG A 458 15.29 14.73 16.26
CA ARG A 458 16.65 14.38 16.70
C ARG A 458 16.64 13.62 18.01
N ARG A 459 15.71 13.97 18.91
CA ARG A 459 15.51 13.29 20.20
C ARG A 459 14.46 12.17 20.12
N ARG A 460 13.68 12.10 19.03
CA ARG A 460 12.46 11.28 18.89
C ARG A 460 11.50 11.48 20.07
N THR A 461 11.33 12.72 20.50
CA THR A 461 10.44 13.09 21.63
C THR A 461 9.20 13.81 21.15
N VAL A 462 8.06 13.46 21.75
CA VAL A 462 6.77 14.11 21.56
C VAL A 462 6.55 15.15 22.67
N SER A 463 5.99 16.31 22.32
CA SER A 463 5.46 17.29 23.27
C SER A 463 4.03 17.65 22.88
N VAL A 464 3.17 17.88 23.85
CA VAL A 464 1.72 18.04 23.64
C VAL A 464 1.20 19.32 24.29
N GLN A 465 0.28 20.01 23.61
CA GLN A 465 -0.47 21.13 24.16
C GLN A 465 -1.96 20.76 24.14
N TYR A 466 -2.55 20.62 25.33
CA TYR A 466 -3.98 20.33 25.54
C TYR A 466 -4.77 21.59 25.88
N LYS A 467 -6.11 21.49 25.87
CA LYS A 467 -7.01 22.64 26.05
C LYS A 467 -6.79 23.32 27.41
N GLY A 468 -6.55 24.62 27.38
CA GLY A 468 -6.24 25.43 28.56
C GLY A 468 -4.81 25.27 29.10
N SER A 469 -3.90 24.62 28.36
CA SER A 469 -2.45 24.74 28.58
C SER A 469 -1.87 25.80 27.64
N ASP A 470 -1.25 26.83 28.19
CA ASP A 470 -0.57 27.88 27.40
C ASP A 470 0.76 27.41 26.80
N THR A 471 1.28 26.27 27.24
CA THR A 471 2.57 25.71 26.82
C THR A 471 2.45 24.24 26.40
N PHE A 472 3.41 23.79 25.59
CA PHE A 472 3.65 22.38 25.33
C PHE A 472 4.33 21.72 26.55
N LYS A 473 3.86 20.54 26.93
CA LYS A 473 4.47 19.67 27.95
C LYS A 473 5.12 18.47 27.26
N GLU A 474 6.32 18.08 27.67
CA GLU A 474 6.98 16.87 27.13
C GLU A 474 6.15 15.62 27.51
N CYS A 475 5.95 14.72 26.56
CA CYS A 475 5.13 13.53 26.73
C CYS A 475 5.94 12.28 26.30
N PRO A 476 6.74 11.69 27.21
CA PRO A 476 7.58 10.54 26.90
C PRO A 476 6.74 9.30 26.54
N GLU A 477 7.11 8.60 25.46
CA GLU A 477 6.41 7.40 24.97
C GLU A 477 6.18 6.35 26.08
N GLY A 478 4.95 5.82 26.14
CA GLY A 478 4.56 4.82 27.14
C GLY A 478 4.30 5.36 28.55
N THR A 479 4.39 6.67 28.76
CA THR A 479 4.02 7.34 30.02
C THR A 479 2.67 8.07 29.89
N SER A 480 2.25 8.75 30.96
CA SER A 480 1.09 9.64 30.94
C SER A 480 1.43 10.95 31.65
N ILE A 481 0.86 12.06 31.19
CA ILE A 481 0.98 13.38 31.83
C ILE A 481 -0.35 13.81 32.48
N ASP A 482 -0.26 14.54 33.58
CA ASP A 482 -1.43 15.12 34.25
C ASP A 482 -1.99 16.33 33.48
N VAL A 483 -3.32 16.42 33.43
CA VAL A 483 -4.05 17.51 32.78
C VAL A 483 -4.40 18.59 33.80
N GLU A 484 -3.51 19.58 33.90
CA GLU A 484 -3.59 20.70 34.82
C GLU A 484 -4.20 21.91 34.08
N SER A 485 -5.52 21.92 33.94
CA SER A 485 -6.23 22.96 33.18
C SER A 485 -7.66 23.11 33.70
N SER A 486 -8.17 24.35 33.73
CA SER A 486 -9.57 24.64 34.09
C SER A 486 -10.60 24.13 33.08
N ALA A 487 -10.15 23.60 31.92
CA ALA A 487 -11.02 22.92 30.96
C ALA A 487 -11.40 21.49 31.40
N PHE A 488 -10.73 20.94 32.42
CA PHE A 488 -10.89 19.57 32.90
C PHE A 488 -11.08 19.51 34.42
N GLN A 489 -11.64 18.42 34.93
CA GLN A 489 -11.60 18.11 36.35
C GLN A 489 -10.23 17.56 36.77
N SER A 490 -9.89 17.74 38.04
CA SER A 490 -8.62 17.26 38.62
C SER A 490 -8.49 15.74 38.54
N GLY A 491 -7.30 15.26 38.15
CA GLY A 491 -6.96 13.84 38.11
C GLY A 491 -7.07 13.18 36.73
N GLY A 492 -7.52 13.91 35.71
CA GLY A 492 -7.45 13.47 34.32
C GLY A 492 -6.02 13.46 33.78
N LYS A 493 -5.70 12.46 32.95
CA LYS A 493 -4.39 12.25 32.34
C LYS A 493 -4.49 12.02 30.83
N ILE A 494 -3.47 12.45 30.10
CA ILE A 494 -3.24 12.09 28.69
C ILE A 494 -2.13 11.07 28.63
N LYS A 495 -2.37 9.96 27.93
CA LYS A 495 -1.37 8.94 27.61
C LYS A 495 -0.48 9.44 26.47
N CYS A 496 0.81 9.30 26.62
CA CYS A 496 1.76 9.76 25.62
C CYS A 496 1.83 8.76 24.45
N PRO A 497 1.60 9.21 23.21
CA PRO A 497 1.60 8.35 22.04
C PRO A 497 3.03 7.88 21.74
N LYS A 498 3.17 6.87 20.86
CA LYS A 498 4.48 6.60 20.26
C LYS A 498 4.87 7.73 19.32
N TYR A 499 6.16 8.01 19.20
CA TYR A 499 6.64 9.04 18.27
C TYR A 499 6.09 8.82 16.85
N ASP A 500 6.21 7.60 16.33
CA ASP A 500 5.84 7.29 14.96
C ASP A 500 4.31 7.33 14.69
N GLU A 501 3.47 7.34 15.73
CA GLU A 501 2.00 7.42 15.59
C GLU A 501 1.49 8.86 15.40
N VAL A 502 2.31 9.88 15.68
CA VAL A 502 1.95 11.31 15.57
C VAL A 502 3.00 12.17 14.86
N CYS A 503 4.19 11.62 14.57
CA CYS A 503 5.32 12.33 13.97
C CYS A 503 5.83 11.68 12.66
N THR A 504 5.10 10.73 12.07
CA THR A 504 5.44 10.13 10.75
C THR A 504 4.87 10.93 9.58
N ILE A 505 3.68 11.52 9.74
CA ILE A 505 2.97 12.26 8.68
C ILE A 505 2.97 13.74 9.03
N ALA A 506 3.45 14.57 8.11
CA ALA A 506 3.49 16.02 8.24
C ALA A 506 2.09 16.67 8.20
N LEU A 507 2.02 17.95 8.59
CA LEU A 507 0.76 18.73 8.59
C LEU A 507 0.16 18.86 7.17
N ASN A 508 1.02 18.91 6.16
CA ASN A 508 0.65 18.93 4.74
C ASN A 508 0.51 17.52 4.14
N GLY A 509 0.46 16.45 4.95
CA GLY A 509 0.33 15.07 4.48
C GLY A 509 1.59 14.45 3.87
N SER A 510 2.70 15.18 3.69
CA SER A 510 3.96 14.56 3.27
C SER A 510 4.49 13.60 4.35
N SER A 511 5.52 12.84 4.00
CA SER A 511 6.24 12.04 5.00
C SER A 511 7.21 12.91 5.81
N LEU A 512 7.46 12.49 7.05
CA LEU A 512 8.57 12.94 7.90
C LEU A 512 9.65 11.87 8.06
N VAL A 513 9.53 10.72 7.38
CA VAL A 513 10.62 9.73 7.29
C VAL A 513 11.79 10.36 6.53
N PRO A 514 13.02 10.42 7.09
CA PRO A 514 14.14 11.14 6.49
C PRO A 514 14.51 10.60 5.11
N PHE A 515 14.64 11.49 4.11
CA PHE A 515 14.93 11.09 2.74
C PHE A 515 16.29 10.35 2.60
N VAL A 516 16.23 9.08 2.21
CA VAL A 516 17.41 8.25 1.95
C VAL A 516 17.83 8.41 0.48
N ASN A 517 18.99 9.04 0.26
CA ASN A 517 19.66 9.07 -1.04
C ASN A 517 20.75 7.97 -1.10
N PRO A 518 20.51 6.80 -1.71
CA PRO A 518 21.51 5.73 -1.83
C PRO A 518 22.76 6.10 -2.66
N HIS A 519 22.79 7.24 -3.36
CA HIS A 519 24.01 7.75 -4.01
C HIS A 519 24.88 8.62 -3.09
N GLN A 520 24.45 8.90 -1.86
CA GLN A 520 25.28 9.52 -0.83
C GLN A 520 25.50 8.54 0.33
N PRO A 521 26.75 8.18 0.66
CA PRO A 521 27.04 7.46 1.90
C PRO A 521 26.53 8.28 3.09
N SER A 522 25.64 7.69 3.90
CA SER A 522 25.10 8.35 5.08
C SER A 522 26.22 8.75 6.03
N ALA A 523 26.36 10.06 6.29
CA ALA A 523 27.39 10.62 7.14
C ALA A 523 27.05 10.43 8.63
N VAL A 524 27.01 9.17 9.07
CA VAL A 524 26.88 8.81 10.49
C VAL A 524 28.13 9.33 11.23
N GLY A 525 27.89 10.05 12.33
CA GLY A 525 28.84 10.98 12.91
C GLY A 525 30.26 10.44 13.14
N ALA A 526 31.24 11.18 12.62
CA ALA A 526 32.62 11.06 13.05
C ALA A 526 32.74 11.54 14.52
N THR A 527 32.56 10.63 15.47
CA THR A 527 32.81 10.88 16.89
C THR A 527 34.26 11.28 17.07
N LEU A 528 34.50 12.56 17.36
CA LEU A 528 35.82 13.08 17.73
C LEU A 528 36.24 12.49 19.08
N ILE A 529 36.94 11.35 19.05
CA ILE A 529 37.61 10.79 20.22
C ILE A 529 38.82 11.69 20.53
N ASN A 530 38.59 12.69 21.39
CA ASN A 530 39.67 13.43 22.04
C ASN A 530 40.38 12.48 23.02
N GLY A 531 41.53 11.94 22.60
CA GLY A 531 42.36 11.11 23.45
C GLY A 531 43.00 11.91 24.57
N LYS A 532 42.82 11.44 25.82
CA LYS A 532 43.82 11.58 26.89
C LYS A 532 43.90 10.26 27.66
N ASP A 533 45.12 9.82 27.87
CA ASP A 533 45.45 8.51 28.42
C ASP A 533 45.08 8.37 29.91
N ASN A 534 44.73 7.15 30.34
CA ASN A 534 45.63 6.38 31.22
C ASN A 534 45.16 4.94 31.53
N ALA A 535 46.07 4.00 31.23
CA ALA A 535 46.43 2.79 31.97
C ALA A 535 45.39 1.76 32.50
N ASN A 536 45.57 0.52 32.01
CA ASN A 536 45.46 -0.77 32.73
C ASN A 536 44.18 -1.15 33.50
N THR A 537 43.54 -2.25 33.06
CA THR A 537 43.81 -3.60 33.62
C THR A 537 43.19 -4.70 32.74
N ASN A 538 43.75 -5.92 32.79
CA ASN A 538 43.26 -7.09 32.04
C ASN A 538 42.21 -7.86 32.87
N ASP A 539 41.08 -8.23 32.25
CA ASP A 539 40.19 -9.29 32.77
C ASP A 539 39.47 -10.03 31.63
N PRO A 540 39.91 -11.25 31.26
CA PRO A 540 39.25 -12.09 30.25
C PRO A 540 38.20 -13.01 30.90
N SER A 541 37.11 -12.45 31.44
CA SER A 541 36.03 -13.22 32.09
C SER A 541 34.60 -12.76 31.77
N LYS A 542 34.34 -12.27 30.55
CA LYS A 542 32.98 -12.07 30.01
C LYS A 542 32.85 -12.67 28.60
N TYR A 543 31.63 -13.12 28.28
CA TYR A 543 31.19 -13.79 27.03
C TYR A 543 31.54 -15.29 26.87
N PRO A 544 30.81 -16.20 27.54
CA PRO A 544 30.63 -17.58 27.05
C PRO A 544 29.48 -17.64 26.02
N GLY A 545 29.62 -18.42 24.94
CA GLY A 545 28.48 -18.69 24.03
C GLY A 545 28.76 -18.81 22.54
N VAL A 546 29.82 -19.51 22.11
CA VAL A 546 29.93 -19.96 20.70
C VAL A 546 29.33 -21.36 20.59
N VAL A 547 28.23 -21.50 19.84
CA VAL A 547 27.59 -22.80 19.59
C VAL A 547 28.30 -23.51 18.43
N ASN A 548 28.51 -24.82 18.58
CA ASN A 548 29.39 -25.63 17.73
C ASN A 548 28.65 -26.24 16.51
N GLN A 549 29.41 -26.49 15.45
CA GLN A 549 29.03 -27.06 14.15
C GLN A 549 28.67 -28.57 14.24
N ALA A 550 27.73 -28.95 15.10
CA ALA A 550 27.41 -30.34 15.41
C ALA A 550 25.91 -30.72 15.36
N GLN A 551 25.02 -29.81 14.94
CA GLN A 551 23.59 -30.11 14.74
C GLN A 551 23.13 -30.01 13.27
N ILE A 552 24.02 -29.62 12.34
CA ILE A 552 23.77 -29.69 10.90
C ILE A 552 24.23 -31.07 10.40
N ASN A 553 23.50 -32.12 10.79
CA ASN A 553 23.60 -33.49 10.24
C ASN A 553 22.53 -34.42 10.88
N ASN A 554 21.25 -34.05 10.83
CA ASN A 554 20.14 -34.98 11.11
C ASN A 554 18.77 -34.44 10.64
N MET A 555 18.56 -34.34 9.33
CA MET A 555 17.21 -34.36 8.70
C MET A 555 17.32 -34.64 7.18
N GLN A 556 17.94 -35.76 6.84
CA GLN A 556 17.81 -36.39 5.51
C GLN A 556 17.40 -37.85 5.71
N ASN A 557 16.09 -38.11 5.86
CA ASN A 557 15.46 -39.42 5.67
C ASN A 557 13.94 -39.35 5.91
N SER A 558 13.15 -39.25 4.83
CA SER A 558 11.90 -40.01 4.63
C SER A 558 11.11 -39.51 3.40
N THR A 559 11.36 -40.12 2.24
CA THR A 559 10.45 -40.04 1.08
C THR A 559 9.65 -41.33 0.92
N GLY A 560 8.33 -41.21 0.85
CA GLY A 560 7.44 -42.20 0.22
C GLY A 560 6.54 -43.01 1.16
N ILE A 561 5.22 -42.89 0.96
CA ILE A 561 4.37 -43.99 0.44
C ILE A 561 3.06 -43.41 -0.12
N LEU A 562 2.48 -44.18 -1.06
CA LEU A 562 1.44 -43.82 -2.03
C LEU A 562 -0.02 -43.82 -1.52
N THR A 563 -0.85 -43.02 -2.21
CA THR A 563 -2.27 -43.18 -2.58
C THR A 563 -3.17 -44.19 -1.84
N GLU A 564 -4.31 -43.73 -1.31
CA GLU A 564 -5.65 -44.04 -1.87
C GLU A 564 -6.76 -43.23 -1.15
N LEU A 565 -7.78 -42.82 -1.92
CA LEU A 565 -9.23 -42.86 -1.62
C LEU A 565 -10.01 -41.75 -2.35
N ALA A 566 -10.39 -42.06 -3.59
CA ALA A 566 -11.48 -41.38 -4.27
C ALA A 566 -12.74 -42.26 -4.21
N LYS A 567 -13.75 -41.80 -3.46
CA LYS A 567 -15.20 -42.12 -3.54
C LYS A 567 -15.90 -41.63 -2.26
N ASP A 568 -16.75 -40.62 -2.38
CA ASP A 568 -18.20 -40.86 -2.34
C ASP A 568 -19.00 -39.64 -2.80
N ASN A 569 -20.26 -39.86 -3.15
CA ASN A 569 -21.04 -39.02 -4.06
C ASN A 569 -21.98 -38.02 -3.36
N ALA A 570 -22.17 -36.90 -4.07
CA ALA A 570 -23.43 -36.17 -4.29
C ALA A 570 -24.27 -35.68 -3.09
N PHE A 571 -24.61 -34.39 -3.14
CA PHE A 571 -26.02 -33.98 -3.10
C PHE A 571 -26.28 -32.81 -4.06
N SER A 572 -27.47 -32.79 -4.65
CA SER A 572 -27.88 -31.84 -5.70
C SER A 572 -28.82 -30.78 -5.14
N ALA A 573 -28.71 -29.55 -5.64
CA ALA A 573 -29.77 -28.54 -5.54
C ALA A 573 -29.79 -27.69 -6.83
N VAL A 574 -30.90 -27.81 -7.58
CA VAL A 574 -31.14 -27.13 -8.86
C VAL A 574 -32.09 -25.96 -8.64
N TYR A 575 -31.78 -24.80 -9.23
CA TYR A 575 -32.79 -23.81 -9.65
C TYR A 575 -32.43 -23.26 -11.05
N SER A 576 -33.46 -22.99 -11.85
CA SER A 576 -33.38 -22.89 -13.32
C SER A 576 -33.57 -21.47 -13.88
N PHE A 577 -33.31 -21.36 -15.20
CA PHE A 577 -33.68 -20.32 -16.20
C PHE A 577 -32.64 -19.21 -16.51
N PRO A 578 -32.51 -18.76 -17.78
CA PRO A 578 -32.49 -19.60 -19.01
C PRO A 578 -31.45 -19.21 -20.10
N ILE A 579 -30.92 -20.24 -20.75
CA ILE A 579 -30.52 -20.42 -22.17
C ILE A 579 -30.55 -19.18 -23.11
N MET A 580 -29.35 -18.81 -23.64
CA MET A 580 -28.98 -18.39 -25.02
C MET A 580 -27.71 -17.51 -24.92
N ILE A 581 -26.58 -17.71 -25.62
CA ILE A 581 -26.18 -18.57 -26.76
C ILE A 581 -24.74 -19.05 -26.52
N VAL A 582 -24.43 -20.32 -26.80
CA VAL A 582 -23.05 -20.80 -27.02
C VAL A 582 -23.03 -21.66 -28.27
N THR A 583 -22.43 -21.14 -29.33
CA THR A 583 -21.99 -21.88 -30.52
C THR A 583 -20.81 -21.14 -31.16
N MET A 584 -19.81 -21.89 -31.64
CA MET A 584 -18.64 -21.42 -32.42
C MET A 584 -17.40 -20.82 -31.70
N VAL A 585 -16.84 -21.47 -30.66
CA VAL A 585 -15.36 -21.61 -30.55
C VAL A 585 -14.97 -22.96 -29.95
N LEU A 586 -15.16 -24.06 -30.69
CA LEU A 586 -14.56 -25.36 -30.34
C LEU A 586 -14.46 -26.29 -31.56
N ALA A 587 -13.79 -25.80 -32.62
CA ALA A 587 -13.63 -26.54 -33.88
C ALA A 587 -12.36 -26.17 -34.70
N VAL A 588 -11.30 -25.61 -34.09
CA VAL A 588 -9.99 -25.41 -34.74
C VAL A 588 -8.82 -25.68 -33.79
N VAL A 589 -8.80 -26.87 -33.17
CA VAL A 589 -7.57 -27.47 -32.60
C VAL A 589 -7.48 -28.91 -33.09
N LEU A 590 -7.25 -29.07 -34.40
CA LEU A 590 -6.86 -30.30 -35.11
C LEU A 590 -6.75 -30.02 -36.63
N SER A 591 -5.76 -29.21 -37.06
CA SER A 591 -5.16 -29.22 -38.43
C SER A 591 -4.12 -28.10 -38.64
N CYS A 592 -3.02 -28.12 -37.90
CA CYS A 592 -1.63 -27.81 -38.33
C CYS A 592 -0.70 -27.96 -37.12
#